data_AF-A0AAW9DQ22-F1
#
_entry.id   AF-A0AAW9DQ22-F1
#
_cell.length_a   1.000
_cell.length_b   1.000
_cell.length_c   1.000
_cell.angle_alpha   90.00
_cell.angle_beta   90.00
_cell.angle_gamma   90.00
#
_symmetry.space_group_name_H-M   'P 1'
#
loop_
_entity.id
_entity.type
_entity.pdbx_description
1 polymer ?
#
loop_
_entity_poly.entity_id
_entity_poly.type
_entity_poly.pdbx_seq_one_letter_code
_entity_poly.pdbx_strand_id
1 'polypeptide(L)'
;MLPWTPYPPDATPTDRFKTIMAYLCRCIIVQGREQGIAWPLILIMWARICRLSQRFNRLIARGPRAPRPRTSPRKPTPEPLFQAEYRLPTAFNWLGQNITGILAGPSLARAELAFLLDDPAMTTLIAANPTIGRILRPLCRSLGLARPRSLYLDSDITPTQSPRPNRPKPPKPPEPPNNGILPRPTPFAPGNRFWPPWIKPRTTHS
;
A
#
# COMPACT_ATOMS: atom_id res chain seq x y z
N MET A 1 -3.98 1.37 -30.11
CA MET A 1 -4.49 2.22 -29.02
C MET A 1 -5.99 2.40 -29.25
N LEU A 2 -6.86 1.97 -28.33
CA LEU A 2 -8.28 2.38 -28.43
C LEU A 2 -8.34 3.89 -28.12
N PRO A 3 -9.19 4.65 -28.82
CA PRO A 3 -9.36 6.07 -28.55
C PRO A 3 -9.87 6.24 -27.11
N TRP A 4 -9.25 7.16 -26.37
CA TRP A 4 -9.83 7.67 -25.13
C TRP A 4 -11.21 8.22 -25.47
N THR A 5 -12.27 7.57 -24.98
CA THR A 5 -13.63 8.03 -25.24
C THR A 5 -13.89 9.24 -24.36
N PRO A 6 -14.19 10.42 -24.92
CA PRO A 6 -14.56 11.58 -24.12
C PRO A 6 -15.76 11.22 -23.24
N TYR A 7 -15.76 11.75 -22.02
CA TYR A 7 -16.83 11.49 -21.06
C TYR A 7 -18.18 11.97 -21.62
N PRO A 8 -19.27 11.22 -21.37
CA PRO A 8 -20.61 11.78 -21.56
C PRO A 8 -20.72 13.06 -20.73
N PRO A 9 -21.33 14.14 -21.25
CA PRO A 9 -21.43 15.42 -20.55
C PRO A 9 -22.10 15.28 -19.18
N ASP A 10 -23.03 14.32 -19.03
CA ASP A 10 -23.79 14.07 -17.80
C ASP A 10 -23.15 12.99 -16.89
N ALA A 11 -21.91 12.57 -17.18
CA ALA A 11 -21.25 11.52 -16.40
C ALA A 11 -20.98 11.98 -14.97
N THR A 12 -21.47 11.21 -14.00
CA THR A 12 -21.22 11.48 -12.58
C THR A 12 -19.72 11.36 -12.25
N PRO A 13 -19.22 12.04 -11.20
CA PRO A 13 -17.82 11.90 -10.76
C PRO A 13 -17.42 10.43 -10.50
N THR A 14 -18.37 9.62 -10.04
CA THR A 14 -18.19 8.18 -9.81
C THR A 14 -17.94 7.42 -11.11
N ASP A 15 -18.68 7.75 -12.17
CA ASP A 15 -18.51 7.09 -13.47
C ASP A 15 -17.22 7.53 -14.14
N ARG A 16 -16.86 8.82 -14.00
CA ARG A 16 -15.55 9.32 -14.44
C ARG A 16 -14.41 8.56 -13.77
N PHE A 17 -14.49 8.39 -12.44
CA PHE A 17 -13.52 7.61 -11.67
C PHE A 17 -13.43 6.15 -12.13
N LYS A 18 -14.56 5.47 -12.36
CA LYS A 18 -14.57 4.08 -12.84
C LYS A 18 -13.85 3.95 -14.18
N THR A 19 -14.08 4.87 -15.12
CA THR A 19 -13.42 4.88 -16.42
C THR A 19 -11.91 5.08 -16.28
N ILE A 20 -11.45 6.02 -15.44
CA ILE A 20 -10.02 6.22 -15.16
C ILE A 20 -9.39 4.93 -14.63
N MET A 21 -10.05 4.26 -13.68
CA MET A 21 -9.53 3.02 -13.10
C MET A 21 -9.52 1.86 -14.09
N ALA A 22 -10.55 1.74 -14.95
CA ALA A 22 -10.60 0.73 -15.99
C ALA A 22 -9.47 0.94 -17.03
N TYR A 23 -9.27 2.18 -17.45
CA TYR A 23 -8.16 2.58 -18.31
C TYR A 23 -6.81 2.23 -17.67
N LEU A 24 -6.61 2.61 -16.41
CA LEU A 24 -5.37 2.33 -15.68
C LEU A 24 -5.08 0.83 -15.58
N CYS A 25 -6.09 0.01 -15.25
CA CYS A 25 -5.96 -1.44 -15.20
C CYS A 25 -5.55 -2.04 -16.55
N ARG A 26 -6.12 -1.54 -17.65
CA ARG A 26 -5.76 -1.97 -19.01
C ARG A 26 -4.32 -1.58 -19.34
N CYS A 27 -3.92 -0.36 -19.04
CA CYS A 27 -2.56 0.12 -19.28
C CYS A 27 -1.52 -0.69 -18.51
N ILE A 28 -1.79 -1.06 -17.26
CA ILE A 28 -0.90 -1.92 -16.46
C ILE A 28 -0.64 -3.26 -17.17
N ILE A 29 -1.68 -3.88 -17.72
CA ILE A 29 -1.55 -5.17 -18.40
C ILE A 29 -0.82 -5.00 -19.74
N VAL A 30 -1.25 -4.06 -20.58
CA VAL A 30 -0.71 -3.88 -21.93
C VAL A 30 0.74 -3.40 -21.88
N GLN A 31 1.00 -2.27 -21.19
CA GLN A 31 2.33 -1.67 -21.14
C GLN A 31 3.28 -2.49 -20.27
N GLY A 32 2.79 -3.12 -19.21
CA GLY A 32 3.61 -4.00 -18.39
C GLY A 32 4.14 -5.19 -19.19
N ARG A 33 3.33 -5.76 -20.10
CA ARG A 33 3.78 -6.82 -21.01
C ARG A 33 4.75 -6.30 -22.07
N GLU A 34 4.46 -5.15 -22.69
CA GLU A 34 5.33 -4.54 -23.69
C GLU A 34 6.72 -4.19 -23.14
N GLN A 35 6.80 -3.84 -21.85
CA GLN A 35 8.06 -3.49 -21.17
C GLN A 35 8.78 -4.69 -20.54
N GLY A 36 8.28 -5.92 -20.72
CA GLY A 36 8.89 -7.12 -20.17
C GLY A 36 8.86 -7.18 -18.63
N ILE A 37 7.92 -6.50 -17.98
CA ILE A 37 7.76 -6.58 -16.53
C ILE A 37 7.34 -7.99 -16.14
N ALA A 38 7.94 -8.54 -15.08
CA ALA A 38 7.59 -9.86 -14.56
C ALA A 38 6.08 -9.99 -14.32
N TRP A 39 5.47 -11.05 -14.85
CA TRP A 39 4.02 -11.27 -14.77
C TRP A 39 3.43 -11.21 -13.34
N PRO A 40 4.07 -11.82 -12.31
CA PRO A 40 3.59 -11.69 -10.94
C PRO A 40 3.52 -10.24 -10.45
N LEU A 41 4.47 -9.39 -10.85
CA LEU A 41 4.48 -7.98 -10.49
C LEU A 41 3.33 -7.22 -11.15
N ILE A 42 3.07 -7.45 -12.45
CA ILE A 42 1.91 -6.90 -13.17
C ILE A 42 0.61 -7.24 -12.44
N LEU A 43 0.43 -8.51 -12.07
CA LEU A 43 -0.76 -8.97 -11.35
C LEU A 43 -0.93 -8.30 -9.99
N ILE A 44 0.15 -8.14 -9.22
CA ILE A 44 0.09 -7.49 -7.90
C ILE A 44 -0.25 -5.99 -8.04
N MET A 45 0.32 -5.31 -9.05
CA MET A 45 -0.01 -3.92 -9.38
C MET A 45 -1.49 -3.78 -9.76
N TRP A 46 -1.95 -4.59 -10.71
CA TRP A 46 -3.35 -4.63 -11.17
C TRP A 46 -4.32 -4.91 -10.03
N ALA A 47 -4.06 -5.95 -9.22
CA ALA A 47 -4.90 -6.34 -8.10
C ALA A 47 -5.02 -5.22 -7.06
N ARG A 48 -3.95 -4.44 -6.84
CA ARG A 48 -4.00 -3.28 -5.95
C ARG A 48 -4.91 -2.18 -6.48
N ILE A 49 -4.80 -1.83 -7.75
CA ILE A 49 -5.66 -0.81 -8.38
C ILE A 49 -7.12 -1.24 -8.34
N CYS A 50 -7.42 -2.50 -8.70
CA CYS A 50 -8.76 -3.07 -8.59
C CYS A 50 -9.32 -2.99 -7.15
N ARG A 51 -8.52 -3.34 -6.13
CA ARG A 51 -8.94 -3.24 -4.73
C ARG A 51 -9.24 -1.81 -4.30
N LEU A 52 -8.47 -0.81 -4.79
CA LEU A 52 -8.74 0.59 -4.50
C LEU A 52 -10.05 1.05 -5.16
N SER A 53 -10.28 0.68 -6.42
CA SER A 53 -11.53 0.97 -7.13
C SER A 53 -12.75 0.35 -6.44
N GLN A 54 -12.67 -0.93 -6.08
CA GLN A 54 -13.74 -1.61 -5.35
C GLN A 54 -14.02 -0.98 -4.00
N ARG A 55 -12.97 -0.55 -3.27
CA ARG A 55 -13.14 0.14 -1.99
C ARG A 55 -13.81 1.48 -2.16
N PHE A 56 -13.45 2.25 -3.18
CA PHE A 56 -14.12 3.50 -3.53
C PHE A 56 -15.61 3.27 -3.81
N ASN A 57 -15.95 2.36 -4.72
CA ASN A 57 -17.34 2.04 -5.06
C ASN A 57 -18.15 1.58 -3.83
N ARG A 58 -17.54 0.77 -2.95
CA ARG A 58 -18.18 0.36 -1.69
C ARG A 58 -18.43 1.53 -0.74
N LEU A 59 -17.58 2.55 -0.72
CA LEU A 59 -17.81 3.73 0.12
C LEU A 59 -18.93 4.60 -0.45
N ILE A 60 -18.97 4.78 -1.78
CA ILE A 60 -20.07 5.49 -2.45
C ILE A 60 -21.40 4.81 -2.15
N ALA A 61 -21.49 3.50 -2.38
CA ALA A 61 -22.71 2.74 -2.15
C ALA A 61 -23.17 2.70 -0.68
N ARG A 62 -22.25 2.85 0.28
CA ARG A 62 -22.57 2.83 1.72
C ARG A 62 -22.92 4.19 2.29
N GLY A 63 -22.50 5.29 1.66
CA GLY A 63 -22.65 6.65 2.19
C GLY A 63 -21.72 6.98 3.37
N PRO A 64 -21.88 8.19 3.94
CA PRO A 64 -21.11 8.65 5.11
C PRO A 64 -21.37 7.75 6.32
N ARG A 65 -20.31 7.39 7.05
CA ARG A 65 -20.41 6.56 8.26
C ARG A 65 -19.65 7.19 9.41
N ALA A 66 -20.28 7.22 10.58
CA ALA A 66 -19.64 7.64 11.82
C ALA A 66 -18.38 6.79 12.11
N PRO A 67 -17.29 7.38 12.63
CA PRO A 67 -16.11 6.63 13.04
C PRO A 67 -16.51 5.58 14.08
N ARG A 68 -16.29 4.29 13.78
CA ARG A 68 -16.52 3.23 14.76
C ARG A 68 -15.34 3.23 15.75
N PRO A 69 -15.58 3.31 17.07
CA PRO A 69 -14.52 3.16 18.05
C PRO A 69 -13.83 1.80 17.86
N ARG A 70 -12.49 1.83 17.88
CA ARG A 70 -11.68 0.61 17.77
C ARG A 70 -11.70 -0.09 19.13
N THR A 71 -12.54 -1.12 19.26
CA THR A 71 -12.74 -1.82 20.54
C THR A 71 -11.73 -2.94 20.80
N SER A 72 -10.79 -3.24 19.89
CA SER A 72 -9.91 -4.39 20.08
C SER A 72 -8.44 -4.08 19.76
N PRO A 73 -7.51 -4.45 20.67
CA PRO A 73 -6.08 -4.46 20.36
C PRO A 73 -5.82 -5.37 19.15
N ARG A 74 -5.09 -4.87 18.16
CA ARG A 74 -4.72 -5.67 17.00
C ARG A 74 -3.76 -6.77 17.48
N LYS A 75 -4.18 -8.04 17.40
CA LYS A 75 -3.27 -9.18 17.59
C LYS A 75 -2.08 -9.05 16.62
N PRO A 76 -0.85 -9.31 17.08
CA PRO A 76 0.32 -9.27 16.20
C PRO A 76 0.06 -10.18 15.00
N THR A 77 0.23 -9.63 13.80
CA THR A 77 0.16 -10.43 12.58
C THR A 77 1.38 -11.34 12.56
N PRO A 78 1.23 -12.67 12.47
CA PRO A 78 2.36 -13.57 12.42
C PRO A 78 3.27 -13.18 11.25
N GLU A 79 4.57 -13.23 11.49
CA GLU A 79 5.56 -12.92 10.46
C GLU A 79 5.40 -13.91 9.31
N PRO A 80 5.34 -13.44 8.06
CA PRO A 80 5.14 -14.34 6.93
C PRO A 80 6.30 -15.33 6.86
N LEU A 81 5.98 -16.63 6.86
CA LEU A 81 6.95 -17.73 6.79
C LEU A 81 7.78 -17.70 5.49
N PHE A 82 7.35 -16.95 4.48
CA PHE A 82 8.03 -16.80 3.21
C PHE A 82 8.11 -15.33 2.81
N GLN A 83 9.31 -14.89 2.44
CA GLN A 83 9.49 -13.61 1.77
C GLN A 83 8.94 -13.73 0.35
N ALA A 84 7.90 -12.98 0.03
CA ALA A 84 7.38 -12.93 -1.33
C ALA A 84 8.47 -12.38 -2.26
N GLU A 85 8.84 -13.15 -3.27
CA GLU A 85 9.84 -12.78 -4.29
C GLU A 85 9.48 -11.46 -4.97
N TYR A 86 8.19 -11.17 -5.11
CA TYR A 86 7.68 -9.92 -5.65
C TYR A 86 7.00 -9.10 -4.57
N ARG A 87 7.65 -8.00 -4.18
CA ARG A 87 7.06 -6.98 -3.30
C ARG A 87 6.55 -5.82 -4.15
N LEU A 88 5.35 -5.34 -3.84
CA LEU A 88 4.83 -4.16 -4.51
C LEU A 88 5.70 -2.93 -4.16
N PRO A 89 6.09 -2.12 -5.16
CA PRO A 89 6.71 -0.83 -4.95
C PRO A 89 5.90 0.08 -4.02
N THR A 90 6.59 0.78 -3.12
CA THR A 90 5.99 1.72 -2.15
C THR A 90 6.46 3.17 -2.34
N ALA A 91 7.37 3.38 -3.29
CA ALA A 91 7.90 4.69 -3.66
C ALA A 91 6.79 5.63 -4.15
N PHE A 92 7.02 6.94 -4.05
CA PHE A 92 6.15 7.92 -4.70
C PHE A 92 6.27 7.78 -6.21
N ASN A 93 5.16 7.93 -6.93
CA ASN A 93 5.10 7.74 -8.39
C ASN A 93 5.59 6.35 -8.87
N TRP A 94 5.49 5.32 -8.03
CA TRP A 94 6.02 4.02 -8.41
C TRP A 94 5.39 3.48 -9.70
N LEU A 95 4.13 3.82 -10.00
CA LEU A 95 3.48 3.34 -11.22
C LEU A 95 4.09 3.96 -12.48
N GLY A 96 4.36 5.27 -12.47
CA GLY A 96 5.05 5.93 -13.58
C GLY A 96 6.54 5.56 -13.70
N GLN A 97 7.18 5.14 -12.60
CA GLN A 97 8.55 4.64 -12.62
C GLN A 97 8.66 3.22 -13.17
N ASN A 98 7.65 2.37 -12.91
CA ASN A 98 7.65 0.98 -13.38
C ASN A 98 7.05 0.83 -14.78
N ILE A 99 6.18 1.75 -15.20
CA ILE A 99 5.55 1.76 -16.51
C ILE A 99 5.92 3.07 -17.20
N THR A 100 7.01 3.03 -17.98
CA THR A 100 7.61 4.22 -18.60
C THR A 100 7.06 4.50 -20.01
N GLY A 101 7.19 5.73 -20.49
CA GLY A 101 6.78 6.14 -21.85
C GLY A 101 6.06 7.50 -21.89
N ILE A 102 6.29 8.27 -22.94
CA ILE A 102 5.74 9.64 -23.11
C ILE A 102 4.20 9.61 -23.22
N LEU A 103 3.64 8.55 -23.81
CA LEU A 103 2.20 8.26 -23.87
C LEU A 103 1.79 7.16 -22.88
N ALA A 104 2.55 6.99 -21.78
CA ALA A 104 2.26 5.96 -20.80
C ALA A 104 0.90 6.22 -20.15
N GLY A 105 0.07 5.18 -20.07
CA GLY A 105 -1.28 5.27 -19.54
C GLY A 105 -1.34 5.83 -18.11
N PRO A 106 -0.37 5.56 -17.21
CA PRO A 106 -0.32 6.19 -15.90
C PRO A 106 -0.27 7.73 -15.94
N SER A 107 0.40 8.34 -16.92
CA SER A 107 0.49 9.81 -17.04
C SER A 107 -0.83 10.44 -17.46
N LEU A 108 -1.57 9.81 -18.37
CA LEU A 108 -2.91 10.26 -18.74
C LEU A 108 -3.89 10.07 -17.58
N ALA A 109 -3.90 8.88 -16.97
CA ALA A 109 -4.75 8.60 -15.81
C ALA A 109 -4.45 9.54 -14.63
N ARG A 110 -3.20 9.96 -14.47
CA ARG A 110 -2.78 10.98 -13.51
C ARG A 110 -3.44 12.32 -13.81
N ALA A 111 -3.37 12.81 -15.05
CA ALA A 111 -3.96 14.09 -15.45
C ALA A 111 -5.49 14.09 -15.27
N GLU A 112 -6.15 13.03 -15.73
CA GLU A 112 -7.60 12.84 -15.60
C GLU A 112 -8.04 12.76 -14.13
N LEU A 113 -7.26 12.06 -13.30
CA LEU A 113 -7.55 12.00 -11.87
C LEU A 113 -7.34 13.36 -11.19
N ALA A 114 -6.33 14.14 -11.61
CA ALA A 114 -6.15 15.50 -11.09
C ALA A 114 -7.35 16.38 -11.44
N PHE A 115 -7.77 16.37 -12.70
CA PHE A 115 -8.95 17.10 -13.16
C PHE A 115 -10.22 16.69 -12.42
N LEU A 116 -10.44 15.39 -12.22
CA LEU A 116 -11.57 14.88 -11.44
C LEU A 116 -11.53 15.33 -9.97
N LEU A 117 -10.34 15.45 -9.37
CA LEU A 117 -10.20 15.88 -7.97
C LEU A 117 -10.41 17.40 -7.78
N ASP A 118 -10.28 18.17 -8.85
CA ASP A 118 -10.58 19.61 -8.89
C ASP A 118 -12.06 19.88 -9.21
N ASP A 119 -12.82 18.88 -9.67
CA ASP A 119 -14.26 19.00 -9.94
C ASP A 119 -15.04 19.29 -8.64
N PRO A 120 -15.86 20.36 -8.58
CA PRO A 120 -16.62 20.71 -7.40
C PRO A 120 -17.53 19.56 -6.92
N ALA A 121 -18.13 18.79 -7.82
CA ALA A 121 -18.98 17.65 -7.44
C ALA A 121 -18.19 16.53 -6.76
N MET A 122 -16.92 16.34 -7.12
CA MET A 122 -16.04 15.40 -6.43
C MET A 122 -15.59 15.95 -5.07
N THR A 123 -15.32 17.26 -4.97
CA THR A 123 -14.94 17.88 -3.69
C THR A 123 -16.07 17.83 -2.66
N THR A 124 -17.32 18.08 -3.07
CA THR A 124 -18.50 17.99 -2.18
C THR A 124 -18.70 16.56 -1.70
N LEU A 125 -18.49 15.57 -2.58
CA LEU A 125 -18.53 14.15 -2.25
C LEU A 125 -17.44 13.76 -1.25
N ILE A 126 -16.22 14.29 -1.39
CA ILE A 126 -15.11 14.06 -0.44
C ILE A 126 -15.41 14.74 0.91
N ALA A 127 -15.95 15.96 0.90
CA ALA A 127 -16.33 16.68 2.10
C ALA A 127 -17.43 15.95 2.89
N ALA A 128 -18.46 15.45 2.19
CA ALA A 128 -19.54 14.66 2.77
C ALA A 128 -19.04 13.31 3.35
N ASN A 129 -18.00 12.72 2.75
CA ASN A 129 -17.42 11.48 3.26
C ASN A 129 -15.88 11.47 3.19
N PRO A 130 -15.20 11.97 4.25
CA PRO A 130 -13.74 12.06 4.30
C PRO A 130 -13.01 10.72 4.18
N THR A 131 -13.70 9.60 4.39
CA THR A 131 -13.10 8.27 4.18
C THR A 131 -12.77 8.02 2.70
N ILE A 132 -13.51 8.64 1.77
CA ILE A 132 -13.24 8.59 0.34
C ILE A 132 -11.88 9.22 0.04
N GLY A 133 -11.63 10.42 0.56
CA GLY A 133 -10.34 11.09 0.43
C GLY A 133 -9.17 10.25 0.97
N ARG A 134 -9.38 9.51 2.08
CA ARG A 134 -8.37 8.59 2.62
C ARG A 134 -8.02 7.43 1.67
N ILE A 135 -8.99 6.92 0.90
CA ILE A 135 -8.77 5.84 -0.07
C ILE A 135 -8.11 6.34 -1.36
N LEU A 136 -8.35 7.60 -1.73
CA LEU A 136 -7.72 8.23 -2.89
C LEU A 136 -6.24 8.57 -2.66
N ARG A 137 -5.83 8.81 -1.41
CA ARG A 137 -4.42 9.11 -1.06
C ARG A 137 -3.41 8.06 -1.56
N PRO A 138 -3.58 6.74 -1.30
CA PRO A 138 -2.71 5.72 -1.87
C PRO A 138 -2.64 5.73 -3.39
N LEU A 139 -3.75 6.04 -4.07
CA LEU A 139 -3.83 6.11 -5.53
C LEU A 139 -3.05 7.33 -6.07
N CYS A 140 -3.24 8.49 -5.45
CA CYS A 140 -2.50 9.71 -5.78
C CYS A 140 -0.99 9.47 -5.62
N ARG A 141 -0.57 8.84 -4.51
CA ARG A 141 0.83 8.50 -4.26
C ARG A 141 1.39 7.54 -5.32
N SER A 142 0.64 6.53 -5.76
CA SER A 142 1.10 5.60 -6.80
C SER A 142 1.31 6.26 -8.16
N LEU A 143 0.47 7.26 -8.49
CA LEU A 143 0.55 8.03 -9.74
C LEU A 143 1.47 9.26 -9.64
N GLY A 144 2.05 9.50 -8.47
CA GLY A 144 2.91 10.65 -8.23
C GLY A 144 2.17 11.99 -8.20
N LEU A 145 0.86 12.00 -7.99
CA LEU A 145 0.10 13.22 -7.79
C LEU A 145 0.48 13.85 -6.45
N ALA A 146 0.85 15.14 -6.49
CA ALA A 146 0.86 15.96 -5.29
C ALA A 146 -0.53 15.93 -4.65
N ARG A 147 -0.61 15.97 -3.32
CA ARG A 147 -1.89 15.90 -2.62
C ARG A 147 -2.70 17.17 -2.96
N PRO A 148 -3.85 17.08 -3.65
CA PRO A 148 -4.69 18.23 -3.93
C PRO A 148 -5.33 18.75 -2.64
N ARG A 149 -5.74 20.03 -2.66
CA ARG A 149 -6.21 20.73 -1.46
C ARG A 149 -7.40 20.04 -0.79
N SER A 150 -8.31 19.51 -1.61
CA SER A 150 -9.49 18.75 -1.20
C SER A 150 -9.19 17.46 -0.41
N LEU A 151 -7.95 16.99 -0.44
CA LEU A 151 -7.50 15.79 0.29
C LEU A 151 -6.71 16.09 1.57
N TYR A 152 -6.41 17.34 1.90
CA TYR A 152 -5.91 17.68 3.24
C TYR A 152 -7.04 17.43 4.25
N LEU A 153 -6.71 16.75 5.35
CA LEU A 153 -7.64 16.73 6.49
C LEU A 153 -7.39 18.03 7.25
N ASP A 154 -8.41 18.62 7.87
CA ASP A 154 -8.24 19.76 8.79
C ASP A 154 -7.22 19.47 9.91
N SER A 155 -6.93 18.20 10.18
CA SER A 155 -5.86 17.79 11.10
C SER A 155 -4.44 18.15 10.63
N ASP A 156 -4.21 18.44 9.35
CA ASP A 156 -2.92 18.95 8.87
C ASP A 156 -2.74 20.45 9.22
N ILE A 157 -3.80 21.16 9.65
CA ILE A 157 -3.75 22.53 10.16
C ILE A 157 -3.49 22.57 11.68
N THR A 158 -3.50 21.40 12.35
CA THR A 158 -3.16 21.36 13.78
C THR A 158 -1.71 21.86 13.93
N PRO A 159 -1.46 22.93 14.72
CA PRO A 159 -0.11 23.46 14.90
C PRO A 159 0.83 22.33 15.29
N THR A 160 2.01 22.32 14.67
CA THR A 160 3.10 21.38 14.89
C THR A 160 3.13 21.01 16.37
N GLN A 161 2.81 19.75 16.69
CA GLN A 161 2.89 19.26 18.06
C GLN A 161 4.25 19.68 18.60
N SER A 162 4.24 20.49 19.66
CA SER A 162 5.47 20.93 20.32
C SER A 162 6.38 19.71 20.52
N PRO A 163 7.69 19.85 20.28
CA PRO A 163 8.63 18.74 20.41
C PRO A 163 8.38 18.06 21.76
N ARG A 164 8.01 16.78 21.73
CA ARG A 164 7.79 16.01 22.95
C ARG A 164 9.04 16.20 23.81
N PRO A 165 8.90 16.60 25.10
CA PRO A 165 10.05 16.75 25.97
C PRO A 165 10.86 15.46 25.93
N ASN A 166 12.16 15.61 25.71
CA ASN A 166 13.09 14.52 25.52
C ASN A 166 13.10 13.69 26.81
N ARG A 167 12.31 12.61 26.86
CA ARG A 167 12.24 11.76 28.04
C ARG A 167 13.62 11.12 28.19
N PRO A 168 14.31 11.33 29.32
CA PRO A 168 15.63 10.73 29.52
C PRO A 168 15.51 9.21 29.34
N LYS A 169 16.42 8.65 28.55
CA LYS A 169 16.51 7.20 28.37
C LYS A 169 16.69 6.57 29.75
N PRO A 170 15.90 5.53 30.11
CA PRO A 170 16.12 4.82 31.35
C PRO A 170 17.57 4.31 31.39
N PRO A 171 18.22 4.32 32.57
CA PRO A 171 19.59 3.84 32.72
C PRO A 171 19.66 2.39 32.22
N LYS A 172 20.73 2.09 31.46
CA LYS A 172 21.02 0.74 30.99
C LYS A 172 21.18 -0.15 32.23
N PRO A 173 20.48 -1.29 32.35
CA PRO A 173 20.74 -2.24 33.43
C PRO A 173 22.22 -2.61 33.46
N PRO A 174 22.82 -2.80 34.65
CA PRO A 174 24.20 -3.28 34.74
C PRO A 174 24.31 -4.59 33.95
N GLU A 175 25.28 -4.65 33.05
CA GLU A 175 25.61 -5.90 32.36
C GLU A 175 25.93 -6.95 33.42
N PRO A 176 25.30 -8.14 33.36
CA PRO A 176 25.65 -9.22 34.27
C PRO A 176 27.14 -9.55 34.09
N PRO A 177 27.84 -9.93 35.17
CA PRO A 177 29.23 -10.35 35.08
C PRO A 177 29.34 -11.44 34.01
N ASN A 178 30.30 -11.25 33.10
CA ASN A 178 30.64 -12.17 32.02
C ASN A 178 31.25 -13.46 32.63
N ASN A 179 30.43 -14.23 33.34
CA ASN A 179 30.75 -15.55 33.83
C ASN A 179 30.77 -16.46 32.60
N GLY A 180 31.94 -16.58 32.00
CA GLY A 180 32.33 -17.61 31.02
C GLY A 180 31.21 -18.01 30.07
N ILE A 181 31.20 -17.41 28.88
CA ILE A 181 30.36 -17.74 27.73
C ILE A 181 30.10 -19.26 27.68
N LEU A 182 28.98 -19.70 28.25
CA LEU A 182 28.43 -20.99 27.88
C LEU A 182 28.04 -20.84 26.41
N PRO A 183 28.47 -21.76 25.52
CA PRO A 183 28.14 -21.68 24.11
C PRO A 183 26.62 -21.54 23.99
N ARG A 184 26.19 -20.45 23.34
CA ARG A 184 24.79 -20.18 23.07
C ARG A 184 24.22 -21.44 22.41
N PRO A 185 23.20 -22.10 22.97
CA PRO A 185 22.68 -23.34 22.41
C PRO A 185 22.19 -23.04 21.00
N THR A 186 22.98 -23.43 20.00
CA THR A 186 22.58 -23.33 18.60
C THR A 186 21.41 -24.29 18.40
N PRO A 187 20.37 -23.90 17.64
CA PRO A 187 19.22 -24.76 17.37
C PRO A 187 19.61 -26.11 16.73
N PHE A 188 20.83 -26.22 16.20
CA PHE A 188 21.37 -27.40 15.54
C PHE A 188 22.34 -28.25 16.38
N ALA A 189 22.53 -27.94 17.67
CA ALA A 189 23.42 -28.77 18.51
C ALA A 189 22.85 -30.20 18.69
N PRO A 190 23.69 -31.24 18.67
CA PRO A 190 23.27 -32.61 18.96
C PRO A 190 22.72 -32.69 20.38
N GLY A 191 21.43 -33.04 20.53
CA GLY A 191 20.73 -33.09 21.82
C GLY A 191 19.62 -32.04 22.00
N ASN A 192 19.42 -31.13 21.05
CA ASN A 192 18.36 -30.13 21.14
C ASN A 192 16.98 -30.69 20.71
N ARG A 193 15.92 -30.41 21.47
CA ARG A 193 14.56 -30.95 21.28
C ARG A 193 13.89 -30.55 19.96
N PHE A 194 14.46 -29.57 19.26
CA PHE A 194 13.99 -29.03 17.98
C PHE A 194 14.60 -29.72 16.75
N TRP A 195 15.34 -30.82 16.93
CA TRP A 195 15.82 -31.62 15.80
C TRP A 195 14.64 -32.25 15.02
N PRO A 196 14.56 -32.07 13.69
CA PRO A 196 13.53 -32.72 12.88
C PRO A 196 13.72 -34.24 12.90
N PRO A 197 12.67 -35.05 13.16
CA PRO A 197 12.80 -36.49 13.37
C PRO A 197 13.27 -37.30 12.14
N TRP A 198 13.28 -36.69 10.95
CA TRP A 198 13.71 -37.31 9.69
C TRP A 198 15.19 -37.09 9.35
N ILE A 199 15.94 -36.33 10.16
CA ILE A 199 17.39 -36.20 10.03
C ILE A 199 18.00 -36.96 11.20
N LYS A 200 18.33 -38.24 11.02
CA LYS A 200 19.17 -38.99 11.96
C LYS A 200 20.52 -39.25 11.29
N PRO A 201 21.66 -38.88 11.92
CA PRO A 201 22.96 -39.28 11.41
C PRO A 201 23.02 -40.82 11.40
N ARG A 202 23.45 -41.40 10.28
CA ARG A 202 23.76 -42.83 10.20
C ARG A 202 24.96 -43.07 11.10
N THR A 203 24.75 -43.65 12.27
CA THR A 203 25.86 -44.18 13.09
C THR A 203 26.44 -45.36 12.35
N THR A 204 27.55 -45.14 11.65
CA THR A 204 28.42 -46.21 11.16
C THR A 204 29.07 -46.86 12.39
N HIS A 205 28.61 -48.05 12.76
CA HIS A 205 29.34 -48.91 13.67
C HIS A 205 30.52 -49.52 12.89
N SER A 206 31.73 -49.29 13.39
CA SER A 206 32.94 -50.05 13.08
C SER A 206 33.28 -50.89 14.30
#